data_AF-A0A7C4D2X0-F1
#
_entry.id   AF-A0A7C4D2X0-F1
#
_cell.length_a   1.000
_cell.length_b   1.000
_cell.length_c   1.000
_cell.angle_alpha   90.00
_cell.angle_beta   90.00
_cell.angle_gamma   90.00
#
_symmetry.space_group_name_H-M   'P 1'
#
loop_
_entity.id
_entity.type
_entity.pdbx_description
1 polymer ?
#
loop_
_entity_poly.entity_id
_entity_poly.type
_entity_poly.pdbx_seq_one_letter_code
_entity_poly.pdbx_strand_id
1 'polypeptide(L)'
;MIETEVLGKYLIVEGFRNVKIRDVKELLNLVKAESGDCQVQVLDATLVAGFEHIYFAVLNALKSFKSGLNISKSLAIEILLFASGQDQIKRAIEIFGIKPSSRNIVLVIIGDNRDEAISTLKRLSRIINGDVDQSVIELTDEKIPVIVSSLNISSLELEASMRGSLKDALKNVLIERAALLATRI
;
A
#
# COMPACT_ATOMS: atom_id res chain seq x y z
N MET A 1 12.77 -7.59 -1.52
CA MET A 1 11.88 -7.53 -2.68
C MET A 1 10.91 -8.69 -2.72
N ILE A 2 9.62 -8.39 -2.83
CA ILE A 2 8.59 -9.32 -3.31
C ILE A 2 8.23 -8.90 -4.74
N GLU A 3 8.13 -9.87 -5.64
CA GLU A 3 7.85 -9.65 -7.06
C GLU A 3 6.78 -10.63 -7.53
N THR A 4 5.79 -10.12 -8.29
CA THR A 4 4.75 -10.95 -8.92
C THR A 4 4.16 -10.22 -10.13
N GLU A 5 3.22 -10.87 -10.81
CA GLU A 5 2.39 -10.29 -11.85
C GLU A 5 0.95 -10.13 -11.38
N VAL A 6 0.30 -9.00 -11.71
CA VAL A 6 -1.10 -8.72 -11.42
C VAL A 6 -1.76 -8.15 -12.67
N LEU A 7 -2.71 -8.89 -13.25
CA LEU A 7 -3.47 -8.47 -14.44
C LEU A 7 -2.59 -8.01 -15.63
N GLY A 8 -1.49 -8.71 -15.91
CA GLY A 8 -0.60 -8.36 -17.02
C GLY A 8 0.39 -7.23 -16.70
N LYS A 9 0.48 -6.80 -15.44
CA LYS A 9 1.44 -5.80 -14.96
C LYS A 9 2.39 -6.41 -13.94
N TYR A 10 3.64 -5.95 -13.92
CA TYR A 10 4.63 -6.36 -12.93
C TYR A 10 4.47 -5.55 -11.66
N LEU A 11 4.30 -6.25 -10.54
CA LEU A 11 4.21 -5.68 -9.20
C LEU A 11 5.50 -5.98 -8.43
N ILE A 12 6.15 -4.93 -7.94
CA ILE A 12 7.25 -5.02 -6.99
C ILE A 12 6.84 -4.34 -5.68
N VAL A 13 7.10 -5.02 -4.57
CA VAL A 13 6.90 -4.49 -3.22
C VAL A 13 8.22 -4.52 -2.45
N GLU A 14 8.63 -3.36 -1.94
CA GLU A 14 9.85 -3.24 -1.12
C GLU A 14 9.58 -2.51 0.19
N GLY A 15 9.92 -3.16 1.31
CA GLY A 15 9.87 -2.55 2.63
C GLY A 15 11.18 -1.85 2.98
N PHE A 16 11.08 -0.69 3.65
CA PHE A 16 12.21 0.01 4.22
C PHE A 16 11.95 0.33 5.69
N ARG A 17 12.98 0.17 6.52
CA ARG A 17 13.01 0.53 7.95
C ARG A 17 13.91 1.76 8.16
N ASN A 18 13.74 2.44 9.29
CA ASN A 18 14.58 3.54 9.76
C ASN A 18 14.67 4.72 8.78
N VAL A 19 13.64 4.88 7.94
CA VAL A 19 13.60 5.94 6.93
C VAL A 19 13.65 7.30 7.60
N LYS A 20 14.48 8.19 7.06
CA LYS A 20 14.59 9.59 7.48
C LYS A 20 13.87 10.48 6.47
N ILE A 21 12.65 10.89 6.81
CA ILE A 21 11.84 11.79 5.99
C ILE A 21 11.99 13.21 6.55
N ARG A 22 12.73 14.07 5.85
CA ARG A 22 12.86 15.49 6.21
C ARG A 22 11.63 16.29 5.79
N ASP A 23 11.25 16.12 4.52
CA ASP A 23 10.09 16.74 3.91
C ASP A 23 9.38 15.68 3.06
N VAL A 24 8.08 15.47 3.34
CA VAL A 24 7.26 14.47 2.64
C VAL A 24 7.07 14.85 1.17
N LYS A 25 6.84 16.14 0.89
CA LYS A 25 6.58 16.62 -0.46
C LYS A 25 7.84 16.50 -1.33
N GLU A 26 9.00 16.84 -0.78
CA GLU A 26 10.29 16.65 -1.45
C GLU A 26 10.51 15.17 -1.80
N LEU A 27 10.31 14.26 -0.84
CA LEU A 27 10.45 12.83 -1.07
C LEU A 27 9.49 12.33 -2.15
N LEU A 28 8.21 12.70 -2.09
CA LEU A 28 7.23 12.29 -3.10
C LEU A 28 7.54 12.86 -4.50
N ASN A 29 8.07 14.08 -4.57
CA ASN A 29 8.53 14.67 -5.84
C ASN A 29 9.72 13.90 -6.42
N LEU A 30 10.69 13.52 -5.58
CA LEU A 30 11.84 12.70 -5.99
C LEU A 30 11.38 11.31 -6.45
N VAL A 31 10.47 10.67 -5.70
CA VAL A 31 9.86 9.40 -6.11
C VAL A 31 9.25 9.54 -7.49
N LYS A 32 8.40 10.55 -7.71
CA LYS A 32 7.76 10.79 -9.01
C LYS A 32 8.76 11.04 -10.13
N ALA A 33 9.85 11.77 -9.88
CA ALA A 33 10.89 12.03 -10.87
C ALA A 33 11.66 10.75 -11.26
N GLU A 34 11.89 9.86 -10.29
CA GLU A 34 12.62 8.62 -10.48
C GLU A 34 11.74 7.43 -10.93
N SER A 35 10.41 7.59 -10.91
CA SER A 35 9.45 6.53 -11.28
C SER A 35 9.53 6.07 -12.74
N GLY A 36 9.96 6.93 -13.66
CA GLY A 36 9.86 6.64 -15.11
C GLY A 36 8.40 6.45 -15.53
N ASP A 37 8.12 5.42 -16.34
CA ASP A 37 6.75 5.10 -16.78
C ASP A 37 6.01 4.21 -15.76
N CYS A 38 6.72 3.70 -14.75
CA CYS A 38 6.12 2.94 -13.66
C CYS A 38 5.24 3.80 -12.76
N GLN A 39 4.15 3.21 -12.26
CA GLN A 39 3.33 3.81 -11.21
C GLN A 39 3.91 3.43 -9.86
N VAL A 40 4.12 4.41 -8.98
CA VAL A 40 4.74 4.18 -7.67
C VAL A 40 3.89 4.79 -6.58
N GLN A 41 3.55 3.99 -5.58
CA GLN A 41 2.89 4.42 -4.35
C GLN A 41 3.79 4.14 -3.15
N VAL A 42 3.88 5.13 -2.24
CA VAL A 42 4.59 4.99 -0.96
C VAL A 42 3.57 4.95 0.17
N LEU A 43 3.59 3.88 0.96
CA LEU A 43 2.68 3.68 2.08
C LEU A 43 3.44 3.74 3.40
N ASP A 44 2.79 4.25 4.44
CA ASP A 44 3.26 4.05 5.81
C ASP A 44 3.12 2.56 6.18
N ALA A 45 4.24 1.90 6.44
CA ALA A 45 4.27 0.46 6.68
C ALA A 45 3.57 0.07 8.00
N THR A 46 3.36 1.02 8.92
CA THR A 46 2.66 0.76 10.18
C THR A 46 1.19 0.36 9.99
N LEU A 47 0.61 0.72 8.84
CA LEU A 47 -0.77 0.39 8.48
C LEU A 47 -0.87 -0.80 7.51
N VAL A 48 0.27 -1.35 7.08
CA VAL A 48 0.32 -2.49 6.14
C VAL A 48 0.24 -3.81 6.91
N ALA A 49 -0.70 -4.68 6.50
CA ALA A 49 -1.01 -5.97 7.12
C ALA A 49 -0.56 -7.19 6.29
N GLY A 50 0.66 -7.16 5.74
CA GLY A 50 1.22 -8.24 4.93
C GLY A 50 1.08 -8.01 3.42
N PHE A 51 1.71 -8.91 2.65
CA PHE A 51 1.72 -8.81 1.18
C PHE A 51 0.34 -8.99 0.56
N GLU A 52 -0.49 -9.90 1.09
CA GLU A 52 -1.86 -10.15 0.60
C GLU A 52 -2.69 -8.88 0.61
N HIS A 53 -2.58 -8.08 1.67
CA HIS A 53 -3.25 -6.80 1.79
C HIS A 53 -2.88 -5.84 0.65
N ILE A 54 -1.58 -5.71 0.34
CA ILE A 54 -1.10 -4.88 -0.78
C ILE A 54 -1.55 -5.46 -2.12
N TYR A 55 -1.42 -6.78 -2.29
CA TYR A 55 -1.77 -7.46 -3.52
C TYR A 55 -3.24 -7.23 -3.88
N PHE A 56 -4.16 -7.40 -2.92
CA PHE A 56 -5.58 -7.16 -3.16
C PHE A 56 -5.89 -5.68 -3.37
N ALA A 57 -5.19 -4.76 -2.71
CA ALA A 57 -5.33 -3.33 -2.99
C ALA A 57 -4.93 -3.00 -4.44
N VAL A 58 -3.78 -3.50 -4.89
CA VAL A 58 -3.29 -3.33 -6.27
C VAL A 58 -4.22 -3.98 -7.28
N LEU A 59 -4.68 -5.20 -7.01
CA LEU A 59 -5.60 -5.93 -7.88
C LEU A 59 -6.89 -5.14 -8.10
N ASN A 60 -7.49 -4.61 -7.03
CA ASN A 60 -8.73 -3.84 -7.14
C ASN A 60 -8.50 -2.47 -7.80
N ALA A 61 -7.38 -1.79 -7.52
CA ALA A 61 -7.00 -0.56 -8.21
C ALA A 61 -6.82 -0.76 -9.73
N LEU A 62 -6.16 -1.84 -10.15
CA LEU A 62 -6.00 -2.16 -11.56
C LEU A 62 -7.34 -2.51 -12.23
N LYS A 63 -8.24 -3.22 -11.51
CA LYS A 63 -9.60 -3.51 -11.99
C LYS A 63 -10.41 -2.22 -12.17
N SER A 64 -10.43 -1.32 -11.19
CA SER A 64 -11.18 -0.06 -11.26
C SER A 64 -10.70 0.80 -12.44
N PHE A 65 -9.39 0.88 -12.65
CA PHE A 65 -8.80 1.55 -13.81
C PHE A 65 -9.21 0.92 -15.14
N LYS A 66 -9.16 -0.41 -15.24
CA LYS A 66 -9.53 -1.11 -16.48
C LYS A 66 -11.02 -0.97 -16.81
N SER A 67 -11.89 -0.89 -15.81
CA SER A 67 -13.33 -0.70 -16.01
C SER A 67 -13.75 0.77 -16.13
N GLY A 68 -12.84 1.73 -15.95
CA GLY A 68 -13.16 3.15 -15.94
C GLY A 68 -14.02 3.59 -14.74
N LEU A 69 -14.02 2.79 -13.66
CA LEU A 69 -14.74 3.05 -12.41
C LEU A 69 -13.78 3.55 -11.31
N ASN A 70 -12.60 4.02 -11.67
CA ASN A 70 -11.62 4.57 -10.74
C ASN A 70 -12.09 5.93 -10.18
N ILE A 71 -11.88 6.15 -8.88
CA ILE A 71 -12.19 7.40 -8.18
C ILE A 71 -11.16 8.48 -8.56
N SER A 72 -9.89 8.08 -8.71
CA SER A 72 -8.77 8.94 -9.02
C SER A 72 -8.16 8.63 -10.38
N LYS A 73 -7.70 9.66 -11.09
CA LYS A 73 -6.94 9.52 -12.35
C LYS A 73 -5.53 8.97 -12.17
N SER A 74 -5.06 8.76 -10.93
CA SER A 74 -3.75 8.21 -10.61
C SER A 74 -3.86 6.80 -10.03
N LEU A 75 -3.18 5.82 -10.65
CA LEU A 75 -3.17 4.44 -10.17
C LEU A 75 -2.55 4.32 -8.77
N ALA A 76 -1.51 5.11 -8.49
CA ALA A 76 -0.91 5.16 -7.17
C ALA A 76 -1.93 5.59 -6.09
N ILE A 77 -2.80 6.55 -6.41
CA ILE A 77 -3.86 7.00 -5.51
C ILE A 77 -4.98 5.96 -5.38
N GLU A 78 -5.36 5.25 -6.45
CA GLU A 78 -6.31 4.13 -6.31
C GLU A 78 -5.74 3.03 -5.40
N ILE A 79 -4.46 2.68 -5.53
CA ILE A 79 -3.81 1.71 -4.64
C ILE A 79 -3.93 2.17 -3.17
N LEU A 80 -3.72 3.46 -2.90
CA LEU A 80 -3.88 4.04 -1.57
C LEU A 80 -5.33 3.97 -1.06
N LEU A 81 -6.32 4.26 -1.92
CA LEU A 81 -7.75 4.17 -1.60
C LEU A 81 -8.13 2.73 -1.23
N PHE A 82 -7.75 1.76 -2.06
CA PHE A 82 -8.03 0.35 -1.81
C PHE A 82 -7.29 -0.22 -0.60
N ALA A 83 -6.02 0.14 -0.39
CA ALA A 83 -5.26 -0.27 0.80
C ALA A 83 -5.87 0.30 2.09
N SER A 84 -6.48 1.49 2.03
CA SER A 84 -7.15 2.11 3.19
C SER A 84 -8.63 1.73 3.33
N GLY A 85 -9.22 1.10 2.32
CA GLY A 85 -10.66 0.86 2.24
C GLY A 85 -11.48 2.15 2.30
N GLN A 86 -10.94 3.27 1.79
CA GLN A 86 -11.59 4.59 1.79
C GLN A 86 -11.91 5.03 0.36
N ASP A 87 -13.04 5.68 0.14
CA ASP A 87 -13.38 6.38 -1.10
C ASP A 87 -12.92 7.85 -1.10
N GLN A 88 -12.59 8.40 0.07
CA GLN A 88 -12.10 9.76 0.22
C GLN A 88 -10.57 9.82 0.19
N ILE A 89 -10.00 10.41 -0.87
CA ILE A 89 -8.54 10.57 -1.05
C ILE A 89 -7.87 11.23 0.16
N LYS A 90 -8.45 12.31 0.69
CA LYS A 90 -7.90 13.02 1.85
C LYS A 90 -7.76 12.08 3.05
N ARG A 91 -8.79 11.28 3.33
CA ARG A 91 -8.81 10.33 4.45
C ARG A 91 -7.80 9.20 4.23
N ALA A 92 -7.71 8.69 3.01
CA ALA A 92 -6.73 7.66 2.65
C ALA A 92 -5.28 8.14 2.87
N ILE A 93 -4.97 9.39 2.48
CA ILE A 93 -3.66 10.01 2.71
C ILE A 93 -3.40 10.20 4.22
N GLU A 94 -4.38 10.63 5.00
CA GLU A 94 -4.22 10.82 6.45
C GLU A 94 -3.86 9.52 7.18
N ILE A 95 -4.43 8.38 6.75
CA ILE A 95 -4.24 7.08 7.38
C ILE A 95 -2.98 6.39 6.86
N PHE A 96 -2.88 6.18 5.54
CA PHE A 96 -1.85 5.36 4.89
C PHE A 96 -0.72 6.14 4.25
N GLY A 97 -0.87 7.46 4.08
CA GLY A 97 0.19 8.31 3.56
C GLY A 97 1.35 8.44 4.54
N ILE A 98 2.57 8.52 4.01
CA ILE A 98 3.76 8.77 4.81
C ILE A 98 3.71 10.16 5.47
N LYS A 99 4.26 10.23 6.68
CA LYS A 99 4.37 11.43 7.51
C LYS A 99 5.85 11.72 7.78
N PRO A 100 6.22 12.95 8.20
CA PRO A 100 7.60 13.23 8.63
C PRO A 100 8.08 12.30 9.77
N SER A 101 7.15 11.79 10.59
CA SER A 101 7.41 10.84 11.65
C SER A 101 7.50 9.38 11.19
N SER A 102 7.08 9.05 9.97
CA SER A 102 7.09 7.67 9.47
C SER A 102 8.53 7.18 9.34
N ARG A 103 8.82 6.05 9.99
CA ARG A 103 10.13 5.40 9.96
C ARG A 103 10.16 4.13 9.13
N ASN A 104 8.99 3.54 8.89
CA ASN A 104 8.86 2.34 8.10
C ASN A 104 7.93 2.66 6.93
N ILE A 105 8.37 2.38 5.71
CA ILE A 105 7.56 2.61 4.50
C ILE A 105 7.55 1.36 3.63
N VAL A 106 6.53 1.26 2.79
CA VAL A 106 6.47 0.26 1.72
C VAL A 106 6.36 0.97 0.38
N LEU A 107 7.23 0.63 -0.55
CA LEU A 107 7.08 0.96 -1.95
C LEU A 107 6.23 -0.09 -2.65
N VAL A 108 5.27 0.38 -3.43
CA VAL A 108 4.48 -0.43 -4.37
C VAL A 108 4.74 0.12 -5.76
N ILE A 109 5.38 -0.67 -6.61
CA ILE A 109 5.78 -0.28 -7.96
C ILE A 109 5.04 -1.17 -8.96
N ILE A 110 4.33 -0.55 -9.89
CA ILE A 110 3.64 -1.21 -10.99
C ILE A 110 4.27 -0.78 -12.30
N GLY A 111 4.75 -1.73 -13.10
CA GLY A 111 5.32 -1.48 -14.42
C GLY A 111 4.76 -2.42 -15.48
N ASP A 112 4.88 -2.00 -16.75
CA ASP A 112 4.48 -2.81 -17.91
C ASP A 112 5.56 -3.83 -18.28
N ASN A 113 6.80 -3.54 -17.88
CA ASN A 113 7.96 -4.38 -18.10
C ASN A 113 8.68 -4.66 -16.78
N ARG A 114 9.08 -5.93 -16.59
CA ARG A 114 9.79 -6.39 -15.39
C ARG A 114 11.07 -5.62 -15.12
N ASP A 115 11.91 -5.50 -16.14
CA ASP A 115 13.23 -4.88 -16.00
C ASP A 115 13.13 -3.38 -15.70
N GLU A 116 12.09 -2.74 -16.23
CA GLU A 116 11.79 -1.34 -15.93
C GLU A 116 11.38 -1.18 -14.46
N ALA A 117 10.46 -2.01 -13.97
CA ALA A 117 10.03 -1.98 -12.57
C ALA A 117 11.22 -2.21 -11.61
N ILE A 118 12.11 -3.16 -11.93
CA ILE A 118 13.34 -3.41 -11.16
C ILE A 118 14.30 -2.22 -11.22
N SER A 119 14.46 -1.60 -12.41
CA SER A 119 15.29 -0.41 -12.58
C SER A 119 14.76 0.76 -11.75
N THR A 120 13.44 0.95 -11.74
CA THR A 120 12.74 1.93 -10.90
C THR A 120 13.00 1.67 -9.42
N LEU A 121 12.86 0.43 -8.94
CA LEU A 121 13.21 0.09 -7.56
C LEU A 121 14.66 0.46 -7.23
N LYS A 122 15.61 0.15 -8.12
CA LYS A 122 17.04 0.47 -7.92
C LYS A 122 17.30 1.96 -7.82
N ARG A 123 16.60 2.79 -8.62
CA ARG A 123 16.70 4.26 -8.52
C ARG A 123 16.12 4.77 -7.20
N LEU A 124 14.90 4.32 -6.86
CA LEU A 124 14.22 4.71 -5.62
C LEU A 124 14.99 4.30 -4.36
N SER A 125 15.61 3.12 -4.36
CA SER A 125 16.41 2.62 -3.24
C SER A 125 17.64 3.49 -2.94
N ARG A 126 18.13 4.29 -3.91
CA ARG A 126 19.26 5.22 -3.70
C ARG A 126 18.84 6.55 -3.08
N ILE A 127 17.60 6.97 -3.30
CA ILE A 127 17.08 8.25 -2.77
C ILE A 127 16.38 8.06 -1.42
N ILE A 128 15.88 6.86 -1.13
CA ILE A 128 15.28 6.54 0.17
C ILE A 128 16.39 6.34 1.19
N ASN A 129 16.41 7.22 2.19
CA ASN A 129 17.37 7.15 3.28
C ASN A 129 16.87 6.21 4.38
N GLY A 130 16.96 4.91 4.14
CA GLY A 130 16.59 3.85 5.09
C GLY A 130 17.13 2.47 4.67
N ASP A 131 16.96 1.49 5.54
CA ASP A 131 17.45 0.13 5.36
C ASP A 131 16.38 -0.72 4.69
N VAL A 132 16.75 -1.51 3.68
CA VAL A 132 15.82 -2.48 3.08
C VAL A 132 15.47 -3.56 4.11
N ASP A 133 14.17 -3.71 4.40
CA ASP A 133 13.67 -4.71 5.34
C ASP A 133 12.23 -5.10 5.00
N GLN A 134 12.04 -6.36 4.58
CA GLN A 134 10.74 -6.90 4.21
C GLN A 134 9.85 -7.17 5.43
N SER A 135 10.41 -7.32 6.63
CA SER A 135 9.61 -7.59 7.82
C SER A 135 8.67 -6.45 8.17
N VAL A 136 8.91 -5.23 7.65
CA VAL A 136 8.00 -4.08 7.83
C VAL A 136 6.70 -4.24 7.05
N ILE A 137 6.61 -5.18 6.10
CA ILE A 137 5.36 -5.47 5.37
C ILE A 137 4.45 -6.35 6.24
N GLU A 138 5.02 -7.25 7.04
CA GLU A 138 4.27 -8.25 7.80
C GLU A 138 3.34 -7.66 8.85
N LEU A 139 2.23 -8.36 9.12
CA LEU A 139 1.31 -8.03 10.20
C LEU A 139 1.87 -8.53 11.54
N THR A 140 2.43 -7.61 12.32
CA THR A 140 2.92 -7.89 13.67
C THR A 140 1.86 -7.56 14.71
N ASP A 141 2.00 -8.12 15.92
CA ASP A 141 1.06 -7.86 17.02
C ASP A 141 1.03 -6.38 17.41
N GLU A 142 2.15 -5.66 17.25
CA GLU A 142 2.24 -4.22 17.48
C GLU A 142 1.41 -3.39 16.49
N LYS A 143 1.24 -3.87 15.25
CA LYS A 143 0.46 -3.17 14.22
C LYS A 143 -1.04 -3.36 14.38
N ILE A 144 -1.49 -4.48 14.93
CA ILE A 144 -2.92 -4.82 15.08
C ILE A 144 -3.71 -3.67 15.72
N PRO A 145 -3.39 -3.18 16.93
CA PRO A 145 -4.17 -2.12 17.56
C PRO A 145 -4.10 -0.80 16.78
N VAL A 146 -2.97 -0.51 16.13
CA VAL A 146 -2.79 0.70 15.31
C VAL A 146 -3.70 0.65 14.08
N ILE A 147 -3.76 -0.48 13.38
CA ILE A 147 -4.62 -0.66 12.20
C ILE A 147 -6.10 -0.61 12.61
N VAL A 148 -6.48 -1.35 13.65
CA VAL A 148 -7.88 -1.40 14.14
C VAL A 148 -8.38 0.00 14.50
N SER A 149 -7.60 0.76 15.26
CA SER A 149 -7.95 2.13 15.65
C SER A 149 -7.96 3.09 14.47
N SER A 150 -6.95 3.07 13.62
CA SER A 150 -6.82 4.03 12.50
C SER A 150 -7.92 3.87 11.46
N LEU A 151 -8.40 2.63 11.27
CA LEU A 151 -9.46 2.28 10.33
C LEU A 151 -10.84 2.18 10.98
N ASN A 152 -10.97 2.44 12.29
CA ASN A 152 -12.22 2.28 13.04
C ASN A 152 -12.87 0.90 12.80
N ILE A 153 -12.07 -0.16 12.88
CA ILE A 153 -12.56 -1.54 12.76
C ILE A 153 -13.25 -1.90 14.08
N SER A 154 -14.52 -2.29 14.00
CA SER A 154 -15.30 -2.65 15.19
C SER A 154 -14.97 -4.07 15.67
N SER A 155 -15.25 -4.37 16.94
CA SER A 155 -15.12 -5.74 17.45
C SER A 155 -16.03 -6.72 16.69
N LEU A 156 -17.26 -6.29 16.37
CA LEU A 156 -18.22 -7.09 15.59
C LEU A 156 -17.68 -7.45 14.20
N GLU A 157 -16.98 -6.52 13.55
CA GLU A 157 -16.35 -6.76 12.25
C GLU A 157 -15.22 -7.79 12.35
N LEU A 158 -14.37 -7.68 13.37
CA LEU A 158 -13.31 -8.68 13.63
C LEU A 158 -13.89 -10.05 14.01
N GLU A 159 -14.93 -10.10 14.83
CA GLU A 159 -15.62 -11.32 15.23
C GLU A 159 -16.28 -12.01 14.02
N ALA A 160 -16.93 -11.25 13.13
CA ALA A 160 -17.57 -11.77 11.93
C ALA A 160 -16.57 -12.39 10.94
N SER A 161 -15.37 -11.81 10.83
CA SER A 161 -14.29 -12.31 9.96
C SER A 161 -13.36 -13.30 10.67
N MET A 162 -13.66 -13.69 11.92
CA MET A 162 -12.81 -14.58 12.73
C MET A 162 -12.74 -15.98 12.12
N ARG A 163 -11.59 -16.29 11.54
CA ARG A 163 -11.26 -17.61 11.01
C ARG A 163 -9.82 -17.94 11.38
N GLY A 164 -9.64 -18.70 12.46
CA GLY A 164 -8.30 -19.01 12.98
C GLY A 164 -7.81 -17.94 13.94
N SER A 165 -6.89 -17.08 13.49
CA SER A 165 -6.26 -16.08 14.36
C SER A 165 -6.83 -14.67 14.18
N LEU A 166 -6.61 -13.80 15.17
CA LEU A 166 -6.91 -12.37 15.07
C LEU A 166 -6.21 -11.70 13.87
N LYS A 167 -4.99 -12.16 13.53
CA LYS A 167 -4.24 -11.66 12.37
C LYS A 167 -4.96 -12.00 11.07
N ASP A 168 -5.46 -13.23 10.94
CA ASP A 168 -6.21 -13.66 9.76
C ASP A 168 -7.53 -12.91 9.65
N ALA A 169 -8.23 -12.74 10.77
CA ALA A 169 -9.46 -11.96 10.84
C ALA A 169 -9.24 -10.51 10.37
N LEU A 170 -8.21 -9.84 10.89
CA LEU A 170 -7.88 -8.47 10.51
C LEU A 170 -7.51 -8.38 9.01
N LYS A 171 -6.68 -9.28 8.50
CA LYS A 171 -6.35 -9.32 7.07
C LYS A 171 -7.60 -9.46 6.21
N ASN A 172 -8.50 -10.37 6.57
CA ASN A 172 -9.75 -10.59 5.84
C ASN A 172 -10.61 -9.33 5.82
N VAL A 173 -10.78 -8.66 6.96
CA VAL A 173 -11.50 -7.37 7.04
C VAL A 173 -10.91 -6.34 6.07
N LEU A 174 -9.58 -6.21 6.00
CA LEU A 174 -8.95 -5.25 5.10
C LEU A 174 -9.19 -5.59 3.62
N ILE A 175 -9.07 -6.87 3.27
CA ILE A 175 -9.32 -7.36 1.91
C ILE A 175 -10.80 -7.17 1.52
N GLU A 176 -11.72 -7.47 2.43
CA GLU A 176 -13.16 -7.29 2.25
C GLU A 176 -13.51 -5.81 2.06
N ARG A 177 -12.95 -4.90 2.87
CA ARG A 177 -13.14 -3.45 2.70
C ARG A 177 -12.64 -2.98 1.34
N ALA A 178 -11.48 -3.46 0.88
CA ALA A 178 -10.97 -3.15 -0.45
C ALA A 178 -11.92 -3.66 -1.55
N ALA A 179 -12.44 -4.88 -1.42
CA ALA A 179 -13.38 -5.44 -2.39
C ALA A 179 -14.72 -4.70 -2.41
N LEU A 180 -15.25 -4.31 -1.24
CA LEU A 180 -16.49 -3.55 -1.11
C LEU A 180 -16.36 -2.13 -1.66
N LEU A 181 -15.18 -1.53 -1.56
CA LEU A 181 -14.93 -0.22 -2.19
C LEU A 181 -15.18 -0.30 -3.70
N ALA A 182 -14.77 -1.38 -4.37
CA ALA A 182 -14.97 -1.55 -5.80
C ALA A 182 -16.44 -1.68 -6.24
N THR A 183 -17.36 -1.99 -5.32
CA THR A 183 -18.81 -2.11 -5.62
C THR A 183 -19.61 -0.85 -5.30
N ARG A 184 -18.98 0.16 -4.70
CA ARG A 184 -19.64 1.41 -4.25
C ARG A 184 -19.45 2.57 -5.22
N ILE A 185 -18.76 2.34 -6.33
CA ILE A 185 -18.37 3.34 -7.33
C ILE A 185 -19.25 3.22 -8.57
#